data_AF-A0A328H929-F1
#
_entry.id   AF-A0A328H929-F1
#
_cell.length_a   1.000
_cell.length_b   1.000
_cell.length_c   1.000
_cell.angle_alpha   90.00
_cell.angle_beta   90.00
_cell.angle_gamma   90.00
#
_symmetry.space_group_name_H-M   'P 1'
#
loop_
_entity.id
_entity.type
_entity.pdbx_description
1 polymer ?
#
loop_
_entity_poly.entity_id
_entity_poly.type
_entity_poly.pdbx_seq_one_letter_code
_entity_poly.pdbx_strand_id
1 'polypeptide(L)'
;MAALAENTAKAARPGGKPAARGSLDTPLSGRQRILPKFSPNPDAFGHATEGFARFMGTPQFLLYMTVFCVFWLAWNTFAPTAWQFDKVELGFTLLTLMLSLQASYAAPLLLLAQNRQDDRDRVSLQQDRQRAERNLSDTEYLTRELASLRIALREVATRDYVRAELRSLLEDLLEAQEELRTHEPSGRGSHESPRELVREKLKEKREKQRNPRTQQIPKIKSEKTRQGRAAHRPTSPES
;
A
#
# COMPACT_ATOMS: atom_id res chain seq x y z
N MET A 1 -28.25 -35.77 -68.31
CA MET A 1 -27.75 -37.14 -68.47
C MET A 1 -27.05 -37.54 -67.19
N ALA A 2 -27.52 -38.64 -66.56
CA ALA A 2 -26.84 -39.56 -65.63
C ALA A 2 -26.00 -38.96 -64.48
N ALA A 3 -25.97 -39.47 -63.26
CA ALA A 3 -26.60 -40.57 -62.54
C ALA A 3 -26.01 -40.42 -61.11
N LEU A 4 -26.84 -40.43 -60.07
CA LEU A 4 -26.99 -41.61 -59.20
C LEU A 4 -25.74 -41.91 -58.34
N ALA A 5 -25.78 -41.52 -57.07
CA ALA A 5 -25.29 -42.35 -55.96
C ALA A 5 -25.97 -41.93 -54.66
N GLU A 6 -26.93 -42.76 -54.30
CA GLU A 6 -27.77 -42.78 -53.13
C GLU A 6 -27.03 -43.36 -51.91
N ASN A 7 -27.70 -43.34 -50.75
CA ASN A 7 -27.51 -44.19 -49.56
C ASN A 7 -26.43 -43.75 -48.53
N THR A 8 -26.65 -43.79 -47.21
CA THR A 8 -27.83 -44.26 -46.45
C THR A 8 -27.88 -43.63 -45.05
N ALA A 9 -29.11 -43.55 -44.56
CA ALA A 9 -29.64 -43.33 -43.21
C ALA A 9 -28.69 -43.44 -42.00
N LYS A 10 -28.91 -42.59 -40.98
CA LYS A 10 -29.48 -43.03 -39.68
C LYS A 10 -29.97 -41.84 -38.82
N ALA A 11 -31.25 -41.89 -38.45
CA ALA A 11 -31.88 -41.02 -37.48
C ALA A 11 -31.48 -41.39 -36.03
N ALA A 12 -31.41 -40.39 -35.13
CA ALA A 12 -32.23 -40.30 -33.90
C ALA A 12 -31.53 -39.64 -32.68
N ARG A 13 -32.24 -38.63 -32.13
CA ARG A 13 -32.32 -38.10 -30.75
C ARG A 13 -31.43 -36.90 -30.33
N PRO A 14 -32.05 -35.78 -29.86
CA PRO A 14 -31.33 -34.64 -29.31
C PRO A 14 -30.91 -34.90 -27.86
N GLY A 15 -29.64 -34.65 -27.57
CA GLY A 15 -29.04 -34.79 -26.25
C GLY A 15 -29.65 -33.83 -25.23
N GLY A 16 -30.03 -34.39 -24.08
CA GLY A 16 -30.53 -33.66 -22.92
C GLY A 16 -29.49 -32.76 -22.29
N LYS A 17 -29.95 -31.61 -21.80
CA LYS A 17 -29.18 -30.67 -20.98
C LYS A 17 -28.75 -31.35 -19.68
N PRO A 18 -27.49 -31.23 -19.23
CA PRO A 18 -27.09 -31.79 -17.94
C PRO A 18 -27.80 -31.01 -16.82
N ALA A 19 -28.60 -31.73 -16.03
CA ALA A 19 -29.18 -31.24 -14.80
C ALA A 19 -28.05 -30.92 -13.81
N ALA A 20 -27.87 -29.63 -13.50
CA ALA A 20 -27.05 -29.19 -12.39
C ALA A 20 -27.64 -29.79 -11.10
N ARG A 21 -26.88 -30.66 -10.44
CA ARG A 21 -27.19 -31.12 -9.09
C ARG A 21 -27.26 -29.89 -8.19
N GLY A 22 -28.43 -29.70 -7.57
CA GLY A 22 -28.70 -28.59 -6.68
C GLY A 22 -27.65 -28.52 -5.57
N SER A 23 -27.00 -27.37 -5.49
CA SER A 23 -26.25 -26.92 -4.32
C SER A 23 -27.19 -27.01 -3.11
N LEU A 24 -26.89 -27.96 -2.23
CA LEU A 24 -27.64 -28.25 -1.01
C LEU A 24 -27.22 -27.30 0.14
N ASP A 25 -26.80 -26.09 -0.18
CA ASP A 25 -26.24 -25.12 0.78
C ASP A 25 -26.77 -23.69 0.57
N THR A 26 -27.93 -23.54 -0.05
CA THR A 26 -28.63 -22.25 -0.04
C THR A 26 -29.67 -22.28 1.07
N PRO A 27 -29.43 -21.69 2.25
CA PRO A 27 -30.49 -21.57 3.25
C PRO A 27 -31.62 -20.74 2.64
N LEU A 28 -32.81 -21.33 2.57
CA LEU A 28 -34.04 -20.62 2.21
C LEU A 28 -34.22 -19.44 3.20
N SER A 29 -33.72 -18.27 2.81
CA SER A 29 -34.09 -16.98 3.41
C SER A 29 -35.50 -16.62 2.94
N GLY A 30 -36.47 -17.43 3.35
CA GLY A 30 -37.88 -17.33 3.03
C GLY A 30 -38.69 -16.91 4.24
N ARG A 31 -38.36 -15.77 4.85
CA ARG A 31 -39.31 -15.04 5.71
C ARG A 31 -39.28 -13.59 5.28
N GLN A 32 -40.14 -13.26 4.32
CA GLN A 32 -40.43 -11.88 3.94
C GLN A 32 -40.88 -11.13 5.21
N ARG A 33 -39.95 -10.37 5.79
CA ARG A 33 -40.22 -9.51 6.93
C ARG A 33 -41.00 -8.31 6.38
N ILE A 34 -42.32 -8.34 6.57
CA ILE A 34 -43.30 -7.32 6.14
C ILE A 34 -43.20 -6.01 6.93
N LEU A 35 -42.11 -5.78 7.68
CA LEU A 35 -41.91 -4.53 8.40
C LEU A 35 -41.05 -3.59 7.55
N PRO A 36 -41.46 -2.32 7.35
CA PRO A 36 -40.58 -1.33 6.76
C PRO A 36 -39.32 -1.26 7.61
N LYS A 37 -38.17 -1.59 7.01
CA LYS A 37 -36.87 -1.40 7.64
C LYS A 37 -36.70 0.10 7.84
N PHE A 38 -36.99 0.58 9.05
CA PHE A 38 -36.46 1.84 9.51
C PHE A 38 -34.94 1.61 9.56
N SER A 39 -34.23 2.06 8.53
CA SER A 39 -32.78 2.19 8.54
C SER A 39 -32.49 3.65 8.85
N PRO A 40 -32.35 4.04 10.13
CA PRO A 40 -31.78 5.34 10.46
C PRO A 40 -30.46 5.46 9.70
N ASN A 41 -30.31 6.49 8.86
CA ASN A 41 -29.09 6.68 8.08
C ASN A 41 -27.91 6.83 9.04
N PRO A 42 -27.03 5.82 9.16
CA PRO A 42 -26.01 5.79 10.20
C PRO A 42 -25.01 6.93 10.03
N ASP A 43 -24.84 7.45 8.82
CA ASP A 43 -23.94 8.55 8.49
C ASP A 43 -24.45 9.91 8.98
N ALA A 44 -25.77 10.18 8.90
CA ALA A 44 -26.35 11.41 9.43
C ALA A 44 -26.23 11.47 10.96
N PHE A 45 -26.47 10.35 11.64
CA PHE A 45 -26.28 10.24 13.08
C PHE A 45 -24.79 10.33 13.47
N GLY A 46 -23.88 9.79 12.66
CA GLY A 46 -22.43 9.87 12.87
C GLY A 46 -21.89 11.30 12.83
N HIS A 47 -22.31 12.09 11.84
CA HIS A 47 -21.92 13.51 11.76
C HIS A 47 -22.51 14.33 12.93
N ALA A 48 -23.75 14.05 13.33
CA ALA A 48 -24.37 14.71 14.49
C ALA A 48 -23.63 14.37 15.79
N THR A 49 -23.24 13.10 15.99
CA THR A 49 -22.49 12.68 17.18
C THR A 49 -21.05 13.21 17.20
N GLU A 50 -20.38 13.31 16.05
CA GLU A 50 -19.06 13.96 15.96
C GLU A 50 -19.12 15.45 16.33
N GLY A 51 -20.18 16.15 15.91
CA GLY A 51 -20.44 17.54 16.32
C GLY A 51 -20.72 17.67 17.81
N PHE A 52 -21.55 16.79 18.37
CA PHE A 52 -21.85 16.76 19.81
C PHE A 52 -20.62 16.43 20.66
N ALA A 53 -19.76 15.51 20.22
CA ALA A 53 -18.53 15.16 20.93
C ALA A 53 -17.55 16.34 21.00
N ARG A 54 -17.36 17.07 19.89
CA ARG A 54 -16.56 18.31 19.88
C ARG A 54 -17.19 19.40 20.74
N PHE A 55 -18.52 19.50 20.76
CA PHE A 55 -19.23 20.49 21.55
C PHE A 55 -19.12 20.22 23.07
N MET A 56 -19.28 18.97 23.50
CA MET A 56 -19.22 18.55 24.91
C MET A 56 -17.80 18.67 25.51
N GLY A 57 -16.75 18.54 24.68
CA GLY A 57 -15.35 18.69 25.11
C GLY A 57 -14.84 20.13 25.19
N THR A 58 -15.65 21.12 24.79
CA THR A 58 -15.25 22.53 24.75
C THR A 58 -15.76 23.27 26.01
N PRO A 59 -14.99 24.16 26.66
CA PRO A 59 -15.44 24.93 27.83
C PRO A 59 -16.68 25.81 27.56
N GLN A 60 -16.97 26.09 26.29
CA GLN A 60 -18.14 26.83 25.84
C GLN A 60 -19.47 26.13 26.20
N PHE A 61 -19.52 24.80 26.23
CA PHE A 61 -20.73 24.06 26.62
C PHE A 61 -21.11 24.35 28.08
N LEU A 62 -20.11 24.32 28.98
CA LEU A 62 -20.31 24.63 30.38
C LEU A 62 -20.79 26.08 30.55
N LEU A 63 -20.22 27.02 29.79
CA LEU A 63 -20.64 28.42 29.83
C LEU A 63 -22.11 28.58 29.42
N TYR A 64 -22.55 27.97 28.32
CA TYR A 64 -23.96 28.02 27.91
C TYR A 64 -24.89 27.39 28.95
N MET A 65 -24.52 26.25 29.53
CA MET A 65 -25.29 25.59 30.59
C MET A 65 -25.37 26.45 31.86
N THR A 66 -24.28 27.08 32.28
CA THR A 66 -24.28 28.01 33.41
C THR A 66 -25.15 29.22 33.14
N VAL A 67 -25.06 29.82 31.95
CA VAL A 67 -25.91 30.96 31.57
C VAL A 67 -27.38 30.56 31.57
N PHE A 68 -27.73 29.38 31.05
CA PHE A 68 -29.09 28.86 31.09
C PHE A 68 -29.61 28.69 32.51
N CYS A 69 -28.82 28.06 33.40
CA CYS A 69 -29.18 27.90 34.80
C CYS A 69 -29.36 29.24 35.51
N VAL A 70 -28.43 30.19 35.31
CA VAL A 70 -28.51 31.54 35.91
C VAL A 70 -29.72 32.30 35.37
N PHE A 71 -29.99 32.23 34.08
CA PHE A 71 -31.17 32.87 33.46
C PHE A 71 -32.47 32.27 34.02
N TRP A 72 -32.56 30.94 34.13
CA TRP A 72 -33.72 30.26 34.70
C TRP A 72 -33.97 30.65 36.15
N LEU A 73 -32.89 30.70 36.95
CA LEU A 73 -32.93 31.08 38.35
C LEU A 73 -33.36 32.54 38.50
N ALA A 74 -32.77 33.45 37.72
CA ALA A 74 -33.11 34.86 37.71
C ALA A 74 -34.57 35.08 37.29
N TRP A 75 -35.02 34.43 36.22
CA TRP A 75 -36.39 34.52 35.74
C TRP A 75 -37.39 34.08 36.81
N ASN A 76 -37.20 32.91 37.42
CA ASN A 76 -38.11 32.41 38.47
C ASN A 76 -38.00 33.19 39.79
N THR A 77 -36.87 33.84 40.06
CA THR A 77 -36.69 34.68 41.27
C THR A 77 -37.34 36.05 41.12
N PHE A 78 -37.20 36.70 39.96
CA PHE A 78 -37.71 38.06 39.72
C PHE A 78 -39.13 38.10 39.13
N ALA A 79 -39.66 36.96 38.64
CA ALA A 79 -41.03 36.90 38.15
C ALA A 79 -42.07 37.00 39.29
N PRO A 80 -43.20 37.72 39.09
CA PRO A 80 -44.31 37.75 40.05
C PRO A 80 -44.89 36.36 40.31
N THR A 81 -45.36 36.09 41.53
CA THR A 81 -45.84 34.77 42.00
C THR A 81 -46.90 34.11 41.12
N ALA A 82 -47.65 34.90 40.34
CA ALA A 82 -48.64 34.40 39.38
C ALA A 82 -48.02 33.74 38.13
N TRP A 83 -46.77 34.07 37.77
CA TRP A 83 -46.04 33.57 36.60
C TRP A 83 -44.78 32.76 36.97
N GLN A 84 -44.59 32.47 38.26
CA GLN A 84 -43.51 31.59 38.73
C GLN A 84 -43.86 30.14 38.37
N PHE A 85 -43.29 29.65 37.27
CA PHE A 85 -43.41 28.25 36.87
C PHE A 85 -42.65 27.32 37.84
N ASP A 86 -41.53 27.79 38.41
CA ASP A 86 -40.69 27.04 39.35
C ASP A 86 -40.48 27.88 40.63
N LYS A 87 -41.34 27.67 41.64
CA LYS A 87 -41.33 28.49 42.87
C LYS A 87 -40.04 28.29 43.66
N VAL A 88 -39.49 29.39 44.16
CA VAL A 88 -38.27 29.40 44.99
C VAL A 88 -38.45 28.58 46.28
N GLU A 89 -39.66 28.56 46.85
CA GLU A 89 -39.99 27.79 48.07
C GLU A 89 -39.84 26.27 47.90
N LEU A 90 -40.01 25.76 46.68
CA LEU A 90 -39.88 24.33 46.33
C LEU A 90 -38.46 23.98 45.85
N GLY A 91 -37.50 24.92 45.96
CA GLY A 91 -36.10 24.68 45.64
C GLY A 91 -35.80 24.41 44.16
N PHE A 92 -36.58 25.00 43.24
CA PHE A 92 -36.42 24.79 41.78
C PHE A 92 -36.58 23.32 41.36
N THR A 93 -37.70 22.72 41.77
CA THR A 93 -37.99 21.30 41.52
C THR A 93 -38.03 21.00 40.02
N LEU A 94 -38.56 21.90 39.18
CA LEU A 94 -38.62 21.67 37.73
C LEU A 94 -37.23 21.69 37.09
N LEU A 95 -36.37 22.63 37.49
CA LEU A 95 -34.97 22.66 37.05
C LEU A 95 -34.26 21.35 37.40
N THR A 96 -34.46 20.86 38.63
CA THR A 96 -33.84 19.61 39.10
C THR A 96 -34.35 18.39 38.33
N LEU A 97 -35.66 18.30 38.08
CA LEU A 97 -36.25 17.25 37.27
C LEU A 97 -35.69 17.27 35.84
N MET A 98 -35.57 18.47 35.25
CA MET A 98 -35.03 18.65 33.90
C MET A 98 -33.55 18.26 33.81
N LEU A 99 -32.73 18.65 34.80
CA LEU A 99 -31.32 18.25 34.86
C LEU A 99 -31.15 16.74 35.04
N SER A 100 -32.01 16.12 35.86
CA SER A 100 -32.00 14.66 36.06
C SER A 100 -32.36 13.92 34.76
N LEU A 101 -33.35 14.42 34.03
CA LEU A 101 -33.73 13.89 32.71
C LEU A 101 -32.61 14.09 31.68
N GLN A 102 -31.96 15.26 31.68
CA GLN A 102 -30.86 15.58 30.77
C GLN A 102 -29.71 14.58 30.91
N ALA A 103 -29.32 14.25 32.15
CA ALA A 103 -28.32 13.22 32.41
C ALA A 103 -28.76 11.83 31.91
N SER A 104 -30.02 11.46 32.13
CA SER A 104 -30.56 10.15 31.74
C SER A 104 -30.62 9.96 30.23
N TYR A 105 -30.97 11.00 29.46
CA TYR A 105 -31.02 10.93 28.00
C TYR A 105 -29.64 11.12 27.34
N ALA A 106 -28.69 11.75 28.02
CA ALA A 106 -27.32 11.86 27.53
C ALA A 106 -26.63 10.48 27.44
N ALA A 107 -26.86 9.58 28.40
CA ALA A 107 -26.25 8.24 28.43
C ALA A 107 -26.50 7.39 27.16
N PRO A 108 -27.74 7.19 26.68
CA PRO A 108 -27.99 6.40 25.46
C PRO A 108 -27.44 7.05 24.19
N LEU A 109 -27.47 8.38 24.10
CA LEU A 109 -26.85 9.09 22.97
C LEU A 109 -25.32 8.99 22.99
N LEU A 110 -24.73 9.06 24.18
CA LEU A 110 -23.29 8.92 24.37
C LEU A 110 -22.83 7.49 24.01
N LEU A 111 -23.57 6.46 24.41
CA LEU A 111 -23.29 5.07 24.06
C LEU A 111 -23.33 4.83 22.53
N LEU A 112 -24.26 5.48 21.83
CA LEU A 112 -24.33 5.41 20.36
C LEU A 112 -23.15 6.14 19.68
N ALA A 113 -22.69 7.25 20.25
CA ALA A 113 -21.51 7.97 19.78
C ALA A 113 -20.22 7.16 19.98
N GLN A 114 -20.10 6.48 21.13
CA GLN A 114 -18.91 5.73 21.53
C GLN A 114 -18.66 4.51 20.64
N ASN A 115 -19.70 3.74 20.29
CA ASN A 115 -19.54 2.54 19.44
C ASN A 115 -18.83 2.84 18.10
N ARG A 116 -19.07 4.00 17.48
CA ARG A 116 -18.39 4.40 16.23
C ARG A 116 -16.96 4.91 16.44
N GLN A 117 -16.65 5.44 17.62
CA GLN A 117 -15.29 5.82 18.00
C GLN A 117 -14.47 4.54 18.20
N ASP A 118 -15.02 3.57 18.94
CA ASP A 118 -14.40 2.27 19.20
C ASP A 118 -14.15 1.47 17.90
N ASP A 119 -15.07 1.53 16.93
CA ASP A 119 -14.88 0.91 15.61
C ASP A 119 -13.70 1.53 14.83
N ARG A 120 -13.57 2.86 14.87
CA ARG A 120 -12.42 3.57 14.24
C ARG A 120 -11.12 3.24 14.96
N ASP A 121 -11.13 3.24 16.28
CA ASP A 121 -9.97 2.92 17.12
C ASP A 121 -9.54 1.47 16.91
N ARG A 122 -10.49 0.54 16.74
CA ARG A 122 -10.23 -0.86 16.41
C ARG A 122 -9.52 -1.01 15.07
N VAL A 123 -9.96 -0.29 14.03
CA VAL A 123 -9.30 -0.31 12.71
C VAL A 123 -7.89 0.28 12.79
N SER A 124 -7.73 1.39 13.51
CA SER A 124 -6.41 2.02 13.72
C SER A 124 -5.45 1.06 14.43
N LEU A 125 -5.90 0.38 15.49
CA LEU A 125 -5.11 -0.61 16.23
C LEU A 125 -4.74 -1.83 15.37
N GLN A 126 -5.64 -2.29 14.50
CA GLN A 126 -5.34 -3.38 13.56
C GLN A 126 -4.26 -3.00 12.56
N GLN A 127 -4.34 -1.78 12.00
CA GLN A 127 -3.33 -1.27 11.08
C GLN A 127 -1.98 -1.09 11.77
N ASP A 128 -1.97 -0.59 13.01
CA ASP A 128 -0.75 -0.41 13.79
C ASP A 128 -0.06 -1.76 14.08
N ARG A 129 -0.84 -2.78 14.47
CA ARG A 129 -0.32 -4.15 14.62
C ARG A 129 0.30 -4.69 13.34
N GLN A 130 -0.39 -4.53 12.20
CA GLN A 130 0.13 -5.00 10.92
C GLN A 130 1.41 -4.26 10.50
N ARG A 131 1.52 -2.96 10.82
CA ARG A 131 2.75 -2.19 10.59
C ARG A 131 3.87 -2.66 11.50
N ALA A 132 3.59 -2.95 12.77
CA ALA A 132 4.58 -3.48 13.70
C ALA A 132 5.12 -4.84 13.25
N GLU A 133 4.25 -5.74 12.77
CA GLU A 133 4.66 -7.03 12.18
C GLU A 133 5.58 -6.84 10.97
N ARG A 134 5.24 -5.92 10.05
CA ARG A 134 6.10 -5.61 8.89
C ARG A 134 7.44 -5.01 9.30
N ASN A 135 7.44 -4.08 10.26
CA ASN A 135 8.67 -3.47 10.76
C ASN A 135 9.58 -4.51 11.42
N LEU A 136 9.00 -5.48 12.14
CA LEU A 136 9.74 -6.59 12.73
C LEU A 136 10.35 -7.45 11.61
N SER A 137 9.59 -7.84 10.58
CA SER A 137 10.12 -8.60 9.46
C SER A 137 11.21 -7.85 8.68
N ASP A 138 11.05 -6.54 8.48
CA ASP A 138 12.04 -5.71 7.80
C ASP A 138 13.33 -5.61 8.63
N THR A 139 13.21 -5.55 9.95
CA THR A 139 14.37 -5.55 10.86
C THR A 139 15.07 -6.91 10.85
N GLU A 140 14.32 -8.02 10.86
CA GLU A 140 14.87 -9.37 10.72
C GLU A 140 15.57 -9.56 9.36
N TYR A 141 15.01 -8.99 8.30
CA TYR A 141 15.62 -9.02 6.98
C TYR A 141 16.93 -8.21 6.95
N LEU A 142 16.90 -6.95 7.41
CA LEU A 142 18.09 -6.10 7.47
C LEU A 142 19.19 -6.68 8.35
N THR A 143 18.85 -7.30 9.47
CA THR A 143 19.84 -7.95 10.34
C THR A 143 20.46 -9.18 9.69
N ARG A 144 19.69 -9.97 8.93
CA ARG A 144 20.21 -11.11 8.17
C ARG A 144 21.11 -10.67 7.01
N GLU A 145 20.72 -9.63 6.28
CA GLU A 145 21.55 -9.05 5.22
C GLU A 145 22.83 -8.39 5.78
N LEU A 146 22.74 -7.74 6.95
CA LEU A 146 23.92 -7.18 7.61
C LEU A 146 24.87 -8.28 8.11
N ALA A 147 24.34 -9.41 8.56
CA ALA A 147 25.15 -10.57 8.92
C ALA A 147 25.87 -11.19 7.71
N SER A 148 25.18 -11.33 6.56
CA SER A 148 25.80 -11.83 5.33
C SER A 148 26.88 -10.87 4.81
N LEU A 149 26.59 -9.56 4.79
CA LEU A 149 27.54 -8.52 4.41
C LEU A 149 28.77 -8.51 5.33
N ARG A 150 28.58 -8.68 6.64
CA ARG A 150 29.67 -8.76 7.62
C ARG A 150 30.59 -9.94 7.37
N ILE A 151 30.06 -11.10 6.98
CA ILE A 151 30.86 -12.28 6.64
C ILE A 151 31.66 -12.03 5.36
N ALA A 152 31.03 -11.52 4.31
CA ALA A 152 31.70 -11.19 3.05
C ALA A 152 32.82 -10.15 3.26
N LEU A 153 32.57 -9.11 4.07
CA LEU A 153 33.60 -8.12 4.43
C LEU A 153 34.73 -8.72 5.27
N ARG A 154 34.45 -9.69 6.16
CA ARG A 154 35.49 -10.37 6.94
C ARG A 154 36.41 -11.20 6.04
N GLU A 155 35.89 -11.80 4.98
CA GLU A 155 36.68 -12.55 4.01
C GLU A 155 37.58 -11.64 3.16
N VAL A 156 37.07 -10.48 2.72
CA VAL A 156 37.81 -9.53 1.86
C VAL A 156 38.75 -8.59 2.65
N ALA A 157 38.43 -8.30 3.91
CA ALA A 157 39.16 -7.35 4.75
C ALA A 157 39.96 -8.02 5.87
N THR A 158 40.51 -9.22 5.65
CA THR A 158 41.58 -9.67 6.56
C THR A 158 42.79 -8.76 6.34
N ARG A 159 43.26 -8.12 7.42
CA ARG A 159 44.44 -7.25 7.44
C ARG A 159 45.64 -7.88 6.73
N ASP A 160 45.78 -9.20 6.84
CA ASP A 160 46.87 -9.95 6.22
C ASP A 160 46.71 -10.09 4.70
N TYR A 161 45.49 -10.20 4.17
CA TYR A 161 45.24 -10.16 2.72
C TYR A 161 45.55 -8.79 2.13
N VAL A 162 45.03 -7.73 2.76
CA VAL A 162 45.31 -6.34 2.33
C VAL A 162 46.81 -6.05 2.40
N ARG A 163 47.50 -6.55 3.44
CA ARG A 163 48.95 -6.40 3.60
C ARG A 163 49.74 -7.24 2.61
N ALA A 164 49.28 -8.45 2.28
CA ALA A 164 49.89 -9.29 1.27
C ALA A 164 49.76 -8.66 -0.12
N GLU A 165 48.59 -8.13 -0.46
CA GLU A 165 48.37 -7.47 -1.75
C GLU A 165 49.17 -6.16 -1.87
N LEU A 166 49.24 -5.37 -0.80
CA LEU A 166 50.11 -4.18 -0.74
C LEU A 166 51.59 -4.54 -0.93
N ARG A 167 52.07 -5.63 -0.32
CA ARG A 167 53.45 -6.11 -0.51
C ARG A 167 53.67 -6.63 -1.93
N SER A 168 52.75 -7.43 -2.46
CA SER A 168 52.79 -7.95 -3.82
C SER A 168 52.89 -6.80 -4.84
N LEU A 169 52.06 -5.77 -4.68
CA LEU A 169 52.08 -4.59 -5.55
C LEU A 169 53.37 -3.77 -5.38
N LEU A 170 53.94 -3.70 -4.17
CA LEU A 170 55.22 -3.03 -3.94
C LEU A 170 56.38 -3.78 -4.58
N GLU A 171 56.39 -5.11 -4.49
CA GLU A 171 57.38 -5.98 -5.11
C GLU A 171 57.35 -5.84 -6.64
N ASP A 172 56.15 -5.93 -7.24
CA ASP A 172 55.94 -5.72 -8.69
C ASP A 172 56.49 -4.37 -9.17
N LEU A 173 56.32 -3.31 -8.38
CA LEU A 173 56.83 -1.97 -8.72
C LEU A 173 58.36 -1.86 -8.56
N LEU A 174 58.94 -2.51 -7.55
CA LEU A 174 60.38 -2.57 -7.34
C LEU A 174 61.06 -3.35 -8.48
N GLU A 175 60.50 -4.51 -8.84
CA GLU A 175 61.02 -5.34 -9.94
C GLU A 175 60.91 -4.60 -11.28
N ALA A 176 59.79 -3.92 -11.54
CA ALA A 176 59.66 -3.07 -12.74
C ALA A 176 60.66 -1.91 -12.77
N GLN A 177 61.05 -1.35 -11.63
CA GLN A 177 62.11 -0.34 -11.51
C GLN A 177 63.50 -0.93 -11.77
N GLU A 178 63.75 -2.13 -11.25
CA GLU A 178 65.04 -2.82 -11.39
C GLU A 178 65.27 -3.32 -12.82
N GLU A 179 64.22 -3.81 -13.48
CA GLU A 179 64.23 -4.15 -14.90
C GLU A 179 64.50 -2.90 -15.78
N LEU A 180 63.93 -1.74 -15.42
CA LEU A 180 64.24 -0.46 -16.06
C LEU A 180 65.68 0.00 -15.82
N ARG A 181 66.25 -0.34 -14.66
CA ARG A 181 67.61 0.05 -14.25
C ARG A 181 68.68 -0.87 -14.83
N THR A 182 68.37 -2.15 -15.01
CA THR A 182 69.25 -3.15 -15.65
C THR A 182 69.22 -3.05 -17.17
N HIS A 183 68.13 -2.53 -17.76
CA HIS A 183 68.09 -2.07 -19.14
C HIS A 183 68.76 -0.68 -19.35
N GLU A 184 69.94 -0.46 -18.76
CA GLU A 184 70.87 0.57 -19.24
C GLU A 184 71.53 0.02 -20.51
N PRO A 185 71.29 0.58 -21.71
CA PRO A 185 71.64 -0.07 -22.97
C PRO A 185 73.12 0.17 -23.29
N SER A 186 74.01 -0.55 -22.62
CA SER A 186 75.37 -0.73 -23.11
C SER A 186 75.38 -1.77 -24.24
N GLY A 187 74.93 -1.37 -25.44
CA GLY A 187 75.09 -2.19 -26.64
C GLY A 187 74.04 -2.05 -27.75
N ARG A 188 74.15 -0.98 -28.54
CA ARG A 188 73.95 -0.91 -30.01
C ARG A 188 72.81 -1.77 -30.64
N GLY A 189 71.66 -1.13 -30.84
CA GLY A 189 70.97 -1.13 -32.15
C GLY A 189 69.75 -2.03 -32.35
N SER A 190 68.56 -1.56 -31.95
CA SER A 190 67.33 -1.50 -32.77
C SER A 190 66.20 -0.89 -31.94
N HIS A 191 65.60 0.20 -32.42
CA HIS A 191 64.54 0.95 -31.75
C HIS A 191 63.20 0.23 -31.94
N GLU A 192 62.73 -0.49 -30.93
CA GLU A 192 61.29 -0.72 -30.73
C GLU A 192 60.96 -0.16 -29.34
N SER A 193 60.13 0.89 -29.28
CA SER A 193 60.03 1.69 -28.06
C SER A 193 59.28 0.90 -26.98
N PRO A 194 59.77 0.84 -25.73
CA PRO A 194 59.10 0.14 -24.63
C PRO A 194 57.63 0.57 -24.41
N ARG A 195 57.28 1.78 -24.87
CA ARG A 195 55.92 2.34 -24.78
C ARG A 195 54.90 1.66 -25.68
N GLU A 196 55.34 1.08 -26.80
CA GLU A 196 54.44 0.37 -27.73
C GLU A 196 54.06 -1.00 -27.19
N LEU A 197 55.02 -1.74 -26.65
CA LEU A 197 54.79 -3.03 -25.99
C LEU A 197 53.83 -2.90 -24.79
N VAL A 198 54.00 -1.85 -23.98
CA VAL A 198 53.10 -1.58 -22.84
C VAL A 198 51.68 -1.21 -23.33
N ARG A 199 51.56 -0.42 -24.41
CA ARG A 199 50.26 -0.08 -25.01
C ARG A 199 49.55 -1.30 -25.57
N GLU A 200 50.28 -2.23 -26.17
CA GLU A 200 49.71 -3.44 -26.73
C GLU A 200 49.21 -4.38 -25.63
N LYS A 201 50.01 -4.62 -24.58
CA LYS A 201 49.58 -5.41 -23.42
C LYS A 201 48.36 -4.83 -22.72
N LEU A 202 48.28 -3.49 -22.60
CA LEU A 202 47.10 -2.81 -22.05
C LEU A 202 45.85 -2.97 -22.93
N LYS A 203 46.00 -2.94 -24.26
CA LYS A 203 44.87 -3.19 -25.19
C LYS A 203 44.38 -4.63 -25.08
N GLU A 204 45.29 -5.59 -25.02
CA GLU A 204 44.96 -7.02 -24.93
C GLU A 204 44.25 -7.35 -23.60
N LYS A 205 44.72 -6.80 -22.47
CA LYS A 205 44.05 -6.93 -21.17
C LYS A 205 42.64 -6.33 -21.18
N ARG A 206 42.48 -5.16 -21.81
CA ARG A 206 41.20 -4.46 -21.92
C ARG A 206 40.20 -5.21 -22.80
N GLU A 207 40.68 -5.92 -23.82
CA GLU A 207 39.85 -6.72 -24.71
C GLU A 207 39.39 -8.04 -24.05
N LYS A 208 40.28 -8.71 -23.31
CA LYS A 208 39.93 -9.87 -22.47
C LYS A 208 38.91 -9.53 -21.38
N GLN A 209 39.03 -8.36 -20.74
CA GLN A 209 38.04 -7.88 -19.76
C GLN A 209 36.70 -7.47 -20.37
N ARG A 210 36.67 -7.04 -21.64
CA ARG A 210 35.44 -6.60 -22.32
C ARG A 210 34.53 -7.77 -22.72
N ASN A 211 35.07 -8.99 -22.81
CA ASN A 211 34.36 -10.11 -23.43
C ASN A 211 33.60 -11.14 -22.55
N PRO A 212 33.34 -10.96 -21.23
CA PRO A 212 32.57 -11.97 -20.48
C PRO A 212 31.05 -11.75 -20.40
N ARG A 213 30.42 -10.80 -21.14
CA ARG A 213 29.03 -10.37 -20.81
C ARG A 213 27.92 -10.44 -21.87
N THR A 214 28.09 -11.08 -23.02
CA THR A 214 27.05 -11.01 -24.08
C THR A 214 26.43 -12.33 -24.53
N GLN A 215 26.64 -13.46 -23.85
CA GLN A 215 26.09 -14.75 -24.29
C GLN A 215 24.74 -15.19 -23.68
N GLN A 216 24.04 -14.36 -22.90
CA GLN A 216 22.72 -14.77 -22.37
C GLN A 216 21.69 -13.64 -22.41
N ILE A 217 21.15 -13.37 -23.60
CA ILE A 217 19.81 -12.76 -23.73
C ILE A 217 19.07 -13.54 -24.83
N PRO A 218 18.02 -14.31 -24.51
CA PRO A 218 17.19 -14.98 -25.51
C PRO A 218 16.48 -13.96 -26.40
N LYS A 219 16.69 -14.05 -27.71
CA LYS A 219 16.12 -13.15 -28.71
C LYS A 219 14.68 -13.57 -29.02
N ILE A 220 13.70 -12.87 -28.47
CA ILE A 220 12.28 -13.05 -28.76
C ILE A 220 11.98 -12.62 -30.20
N LYS A 221 11.40 -13.53 -30.99
CA LYS A 221 11.06 -13.33 -32.40
C LYS A 221 9.75 -12.54 -32.50
N SER A 222 9.80 -11.26 -32.86
CA SER A 222 8.62 -10.45 -33.17
C SER A 222 8.11 -10.78 -34.57
N GLU A 223 6.89 -11.32 -34.64
CA GLU A 223 6.20 -11.67 -35.87
C GLU A 223 5.67 -10.41 -36.59
N LYS A 224 5.70 -10.48 -37.91
CA LYS A 224 5.67 -9.36 -38.85
C LYS A 224 4.25 -9.20 -39.41
N THR A 225 3.45 -8.28 -38.86
CA THR A 225 2.21 -7.83 -39.51
C THR A 225 2.56 -6.91 -40.68
N ARG A 226 2.43 -7.41 -41.92
CA ARG A 226 2.29 -6.57 -43.12
C ARG A 226 1.59 -7.33 -44.25
N GLN A 227 0.29 -7.12 -44.37
CA GLN A 227 -0.55 -7.13 -45.56
C GLN A 227 -1.79 -6.29 -45.17
N GLY A 228 -2.31 -5.31 -45.90
CA GLY A 228 -2.04 -4.76 -47.21
C GLY A 228 -2.85 -3.44 -47.31
N ARG A 229 -2.41 -2.57 -48.18
CA ARG A 229 -2.83 -1.18 -48.39
C ARG A 229 -4.03 -1.09 -49.34
N ALA A 230 -5.06 -0.32 -48.97
CA ALA A 230 -5.96 0.46 -49.86
C ALA A 230 -6.99 1.21 -48.97
N ALA A 231 -6.84 2.51 -48.67
CA ALA A 231 -7.28 3.65 -49.48
C ALA A 231 -8.79 3.64 -49.81
N HIS A 232 -9.60 4.26 -48.95
CA HIS A 232 -10.86 4.86 -49.39
C HIS A 232 -11.16 6.15 -48.60
N ARG A 233 -11.32 7.25 -49.35
CA ARG A 233 -11.67 8.59 -48.90
C ARG A 233 -13.20 8.75 -49.05
N PRO A 234 -13.89 9.55 -48.20
CA PRO A 234 -15.34 9.64 -48.18
C PRO A 234 -15.91 10.65 -49.20
N THR A 235 -17.25 10.65 -49.26
CA THR A 235 -18.21 11.65 -49.79
C THR A 235 -18.60 11.57 -51.27
N SER A 236 -19.88 11.21 -51.50
CA SER A 236 -20.72 11.76 -52.56
C SER A 236 -22.09 12.18 -51.97
N PRO A 237 -22.75 13.22 -52.52
CA PRO A 237 -24.07 13.74 -52.10
C PRO A 237 -25.24 13.21 -52.97
N GLU A 238 -26.46 13.63 -52.63
CA GLU A 238 -27.76 13.49 -53.34
C GLU A 238 -28.35 12.06 -53.37
N SER A 239 -29.64 11.81 -53.09
CA SER A 239 -30.88 12.60 -53.18
C SER A 239 -31.86 12.26 -52.04
#